data_AF-A0A9P7AAD3-F1
#
_entry.id   AF-A0A9P7AAD3-F1
#
_cell.length_a   1.000
_cell.length_b   1.000
_cell.length_c   1.000
_cell.angle_alpha   90.00
_cell.angle_beta   90.00
_cell.angle_gamma   90.00
#
_symmetry.space_group_name_H-M   'P 1'
#
loop_
_entity.id
_entity.type
_entity.pdbx_description
1 polymer ?
#
loop_
_entity_poly.entity_id
_entity_poly.type
_entity_poly.pdbx_seq_one_letter_code
_entity_poly.pdbx_strand_id
1 'polypeptide(L)'
;MKELMKPWYEEQSSQVLSPHPSHDDTAKHPQHIENDDTTALHFEDVETFDQPSLDTSAIDTPVKRRIVSDRSASLLYSHWSDLIPTLIDPLLLYLGRTQGKPLETTHSVISACTGTLPCTPKRATLMCLFFDRYASIDVLSCTCSTLPQVLLHHGLFPTAPSQPRMAVSVDLLSFYRALFERSCDAINAC
;
A
#
# COMPACT_ATOMS: atom_id res chain seq x y z
N MET A 1 -3.14 -6.15 58.40
CA MET A 1 -2.92 -5.26 57.24
C MET A 1 -3.52 -6.01 56.05
N LYS A 2 -4.78 -5.80 55.64
CA LYS A 2 -5.44 -4.59 55.11
C LYS A 2 -4.75 -4.05 53.84
N GLU A 3 -5.48 -4.19 52.73
CA GLU A 3 -5.43 -3.43 51.46
C GLU A 3 -4.15 -3.53 50.61
N LEU A 4 -4.16 -3.58 49.28
CA LEU A 4 -5.05 -3.01 48.27
C LEU A 4 -5.00 -3.92 47.02
N MET A 5 -6.08 -4.63 46.71
CA MET A 5 -6.32 -5.15 45.36
C MET A 5 -7.80 -4.96 45.09
N LYS A 6 -8.14 -3.81 44.50
CA LYS A 6 -9.48 -3.52 44.02
C LYS A 6 -9.52 -3.72 42.51
N PRO A 7 -10.36 -4.63 41.99
CA PRO A 7 -10.61 -4.77 40.57
C PRO A 7 -11.42 -3.58 40.06
N TRP A 8 -10.99 -3.00 38.95
CA TRP A 8 -11.76 -1.98 38.25
C TRP A 8 -12.95 -2.63 37.56
N TYR A 9 -14.08 -2.54 38.26
CA TYR A 9 -15.37 -2.10 37.76
C TYR A 9 -16.07 -2.94 36.68
N GLU A 10 -16.84 -3.87 37.23
CA GLU A 10 -18.12 -4.34 36.74
C GLU A 10 -19.16 -3.21 36.89
N GLU A 11 -19.44 -2.45 35.82
CA GLU A 11 -20.67 -1.66 35.70
C GLU A 11 -21.07 -1.54 34.23
N GLN A 12 -21.82 -2.53 33.76
CA GLN A 12 -22.91 -2.38 32.78
C GLN A 12 -23.76 -3.65 32.77
N SER A 13 -24.62 -3.76 33.79
CA SER A 13 -25.78 -4.64 33.75
C SER A 13 -26.92 -3.94 33.02
N SER A 14 -27.55 -4.70 32.13
CA SER A 14 -28.93 -4.55 31.64
C SER A 14 -29.20 -3.52 30.54
N GLN A 15 -29.49 -4.01 29.32
CA GLN A 15 -30.86 -4.03 28.77
C GLN A 15 -30.94 -5.02 27.59
N VAL A 16 -31.59 -6.17 27.75
CA VAL A 16 -32.97 -6.54 27.32
C VAL A 16 -33.11 -6.91 25.83
N LEU A 17 -33.22 -8.24 25.62
CA LEU A 17 -34.21 -8.98 24.81
C LEU A 17 -34.38 -8.66 23.30
N SER A 18 -34.01 -9.62 22.45
CA SER A 18 -34.45 -9.74 21.05
C SER A 18 -35.96 -10.00 20.96
N PRO A 19 -36.56 -9.76 19.77
CA PRO A 19 -37.07 -10.92 19.05
C PRO A 19 -36.78 -10.92 17.54
N HIS A 20 -36.42 -12.11 17.03
CA HIS A 20 -36.61 -12.50 15.64
C HIS A 20 -38.10 -12.48 15.26
N PRO A 21 -38.41 -12.38 13.96
CA PRO A 21 -39.15 -13.46 13.35
C PRO A 21 -38.44 -14.08 12.15
N SER A 22 -38.88 -15.29 11.89
CA SER A 22 -38.38 -16.33 11.02
C SER A 22 -39.19 -16.47 9.73
N HIS A 23 -38.58 -17.15 8.75
CA HIS A 23 -39.16 -17.91 7.63
C HIS A 23 -39.96 -17.15 6.55
N ASP A 24 -39.49 -17.24 5.30
CA ASP A 24 -40.07 -18.27 4.42
C ASP A 24 -39.11 -18.67 3.28
N ASP A 25 -39.02 -19.98 3.08
CA ASP A 25 -38.31 -20.69 2.01
C ASP A 25 -39.24 -20.78 0.79
N THR A 26 -38.74 -20.56 -0.42
CA THR A 26 -39.20 -21.40 -1.54
C THR A 26 -38.15 -21.53 -2.63
N ALA A 27 -37.53 -22.71 -2.66
CA ALA A 27 -36.80 -23.23 -3.80
C ALA A 27 -37.73 -23.47 -5.00
N LYS A 28 -37.25 -23.19 -6.22
CA LYS A 28 -37.70 -23.89 -7.43
C LYS A 28 -36.64 -23.86 -8.54
N HIS A 29 -35.95 -24.98 -8.69
CA HIS A 29 -35.44 -25.54 -9.95
C HIS A 29 -36.26 -26.84 -10.21
N PRO A 30 -36.26 -27.53 -11.37
CA PRO A 30 -35.71 -27.28 -12.72
C PRO A 30 -36.80 -27.25 -13.81
N GLN A 31 -36.45 -26.98 -15.07
CA GLN A 31 -36.54 -27.97 -16.17
C GLN A 31 -35.83 -27.51 -17.47
N HIS A 32 -35.31 -28.54 -18.11
CA HIS A 32 -34.44 -28.72 -19.27
C HIS A 32 -35.22 -28.67 -20.59
N ILE A 33 -34.68 -28.08 -21.67
CA ILE A 33 -34.89 -28.53 -23.08
C ILE A 33 -33.61 -28.27 -23.89
N GLU A 34 -33.22 -29.30 -24.63
CA GLU A 34 -32.08 -29.50 -25.55
C GLU A 34 -32.03 -28.58 -26.78
N ASN A 35 -30.83 -28.44 -27.35
CA ASN A 35 -30.43 -28.78 -28.74
C ASN A 35 -29.04 -28.16 -28.98
N ASP A 36 -27.95 -28.94 -28.92
CA ASP A 36 -27.28 -29.64 -30.03
C ASP A 36 -26.96 -28.75 -31.25
N ASP A 37 -25.68 -28.38 -31.40
CA ASP A 37 -25.00 -28.63 -32.66
C ASP A 37 -23.49 -28.76 -32.42
N THR A 38 -22.97 -29.90 -32.84
CA THR A 38 -21.61 -30.40 -32.66
C THR A 38 -20.79 -29.98 -33.86
N THR A 39 -19.80 -29.10 -33.70
CA THR A 39 -18.79 -28.87 -34.75
C THR A 39 -17.48 -29.53 -34.37
N ALA A 40 -17.23 -30.64 -35.08
CA ALA A 40 -16.07 -31.51 -34.98
C ALA A 40 -14.75 -30.78 -35.28
N LEU A 41 -13.74 -31.09 -34.47
CA LEU A 41 -12.33 -30.83 -34.74
C LEU A 41 -11.89 -31.78 -35.86
N HIS A 42 -11.61 -31.25 -37.04
CA HIS A 42 -10.93 -31.98 -38.12
C HIS A 42 -9.42 -31.78 -37.96
N PHE A 43 -8.72 -32.90 -37.82
CA PHE A 43 -7.26 -33.04 -37.92
C PHE A 43 -6.90 -33.42 -39.38
N GLU A 44 -5.62 -33.17 -39.72
CA GLU A 44 -4.92 -33.36 -41.00
C GLU A 44 -5.06 -32.13 -41.94
N ASP A 45 -3.96 -31.49 -42.38
CA ASP A 45 -2.81 -32.10 -43.04
C ASP A 45 -1.43 -31.61 -42.58
N VAL A 46 -0.49 -32.55 -42.69
CA VAL A 46 0.97 -32.41 -42.63
C VAL A 46 1.46 -31.78 -43.92
N GLU A 47 2.16 -30.63 -43.84
CA GLU A 47 3.08 -30.20 -44.89
C GLU A 47 4.47 -29.91 -44.30
N THR A 48 5.36 -30.87 -44.57
CA THR A 48 6.75 -30.74 -45.00
C THR A 48 7.69 -29.81 -44.22
N PHE A 49 8.56 -30.48 -43.48
CA PHE A 49 9.81 -30.00 -42.93
C PHE A 49 10.76 -29.62 -44.08
N ASP A 50 11.06 -28.33 -44.26
CA ASP A 50 12.24 -27.88 -45.01
C ASP A 50 13.14 -27.07 -44.08
N GLN A 51 14.36 -27.57 -43.89
CA GLN A 51 15.42 -26.96 -43.08
C GLN A 51 16.44 -26.25 -44.00
N PRO A 52 17.32 -25.39 -43.46
CA PRO A 52 17.43 -23.98 -43.81
C PRO A 52 18.51 -23.70 -44.88
N SER A 53 18.25 -22.75 -45.79
CA SER A 53 19.34 -22.11 -46.53
C SER A 53 19.98 -21.02 -45.66
N LEU A 54 21.21 -21.32 -45.22
CA LEU A 54 22.16 -20.35 -44.69
C LEU A 54 22.45 -19.30 -45.76
N ASP A 55 21.98 -18.07 -45.57
CA ASP A 55 22.60 -16.91 -46.18
C ASP A 55 22.87 -15.82 -45.14
N THR A 56 24.11 -15.35 -45.22
CA THR A 56 24.84 -14.62 -44.20
C THR A 56 24.59 -13.12 -44.29
N SER A 57 24.65 -12.48 -43.12
CA SER A 57 24.85 -11.04 -42.87
C SER A 57 23.62 -10.12 -42.84
N ALA A 58 22.93 -10.13 -41.70
CA ALA A 58 22.46 -8.88 -41.11
C ALA A 58 23.21 -8.69 -39.78
N ILE A 59 24.03 -7.65 -39.72
CA ILE A 59 24.75 -7.23 -38.52
C ILE A 59 23.69 -6.88 -37.47
N ASP A 60 23.56 -7.72 -36.44
CA ASP A 60 22.73 -7.42 -35.28
C ASP A 60 23.47 -6.40 -34.42
N THR A 61 23.37 -5.13 -34.78
CA THR A 61 23.85 -4.05 -33.92
C THR A 61 23.02 -4.09 -32.65
N PRO A 62 23.63 -4.14 -31.45
CA PRO A 62 22.87 -4.09 -30.21
C PRO A 62 22.11 -2.77 -30.19
N VAL A 63 20.78 -2.84 -30.34
CA VAL A 63 19.91 -1.68 -30.22
C VAL A 63 20.10 -1.15 -28.81
N LYS A 64 20.95 -0.13 -28.70
CA LYS A 64 21.16 0.63 -27.47
C LYS A 64 19.85 1.37 -27.23
N ARG A 65 18.92 0.71 -26.53
CA ARG A 65 17.67 1.30 -26.06
C ARG A 65 18.07 2.47 -25.16
N ARG A 66 18.15 3.68 -25.72
CA ARG A 66 18.15 4.87 -24.88
C ARG A 66 16.80 4.88 -24.19
N ILE A 67 16.81 4.75 -22.87
CA ILE A 67 15.67 5.11 -22.05
C ILE A 67 15.58 6.64 -22.16
N VAL A 68 14.87 7.12 -23.19
CA VAL A 68 14.51 8.53 -23.27
C VAL A 68 13.48 8.75 -22.18
N SER A 69 13.75 9.70 -21.28
CA SER A 69 12.74 10.14 -20.30
C SER A 69 11.50 10.56 -21.06
N ASP A 70 10.39 9.85 -20.85
CA ASP A 70 9.11 10.26 -21.40
C ASP A 70 8.56 11.46 -20.59
N ARG A 71 7.52 12.09 -21.11
CA ARG A 71 6.86 13.23 -20.45
C ARG A 71 6.34 12.85 -19.06
N SER A 72 5.89 11.60 -18.87
CA SER A 72 5.34 11.08 -17.63
C SER A 72 6.40 11.05 -16.52
N ALA A 73 7.62 10.59 -16.84
CA ALA A 73 8.76 10.58 -15.92
C ALA A 73 9.17 12.00 -15.51
N SER A 74 9.15 12.95 -16.44
CA SER A 74 9.44 14.36 -16.13
C SER A 74 8.38 14.98 -15.20
N LEU A 75 7.10 14.67 -15.40
CA LEU A 75 6.01 15.12 -14.52
C LEU A 75 6.08 14.49 -13.14
N LEU A 76 6.40 13.19 -13.07
CA LEU A 76 6.58 12.50 -11.80
C LEU A 76 7.73 13.12 -11.00
N TYR A 77 8.85 13.39 -11.67
CA TYR A 77 9.99 14.07 -11.06
C TYR A 77 9.63 15.48 -10.58
N SER A 78 8.91 16.27 -11.36
CA SER A 78 8.48 17.61 -10.93
C SER A 78 7.57 17.54 -9.70
N HIS A 79 6.60 16.61 -9.67
CA HIS A 79 5.73 16.44 -8.51
C HIS A 79 6.51 16.03 -7.24
N TRP A 80 7.52 15.17 -7.37
CA TRP A 80 8.41 14.87 -6.26
C TRP A 80 9.25 16.08 -5.84
N SER A 81 9.78 16.82 -6.81
CA SER A 81 10.60 18.01 -6.56
C SER A 81 9.82 19.08 -5.78
N ASP A 82 8.54 19.24 -6.07
CA ASP A 82 7.65 20.16 -5.36
C ASP A 82 7.24 19.61 -3.98
N LEU A 83 7.02 18.29 -3.88
CA LEU A 83 6.52 17.67 -2.65
C LEU A 83 7.59 17.54 -1.57
N ILE A 84 8.78 17.02 -1.90
CA ILE A 84 9.82 16.65 -0.94
C ILE A 84 10.17 17.79 0.04
N PRO A 85 10.35 19.05 -0.40
CA PRO A 85 10.64 20.15 0.52
C PRO A 85 9.57 20.32 1.61
N THR A 86 8.30 20.06 1.29
CA THR A 86 7.18 20.21 2.24
C THR A 86 7.13 19.11 3.31
N LEU A 87 7.91 18.04 3.14
CA LEU A 87 7.95 16.88 4.02
C LEU A 87 9.10 16.92 5.03
N ILE A 88 10.06 17.84 4.87
CA ILE A 88 11.25 17.93 5.73
C ILE A 88 10.85 18.18 7.18
N ASP A 89 10.07 19.22 7.46
CA ASP A 89 9.68 19.55 8.83
C ASP A 89 8.83 18.46 9.50
N PRO A 90 7.79 17.88 8.85
CA PRO A 90 7.09 16.72 9.39
C PRO A 90 8.00 15.54 9.73
N LEU A 91 8.99 15.25 8.88
CA LEU A 91 9.95 14.17 9.14
C LEU A 91 10.83 14.49 10.35
N LEU A 92 11.37 15.70 10.45
CA LEU A 92 12.20 16.11 11.59
C LEU A 92 11.41 16.06 12.90
N LEU A 93 10.16 16.52 12.89
CA LEU A 93 9.25 16.44 14.05
C LEU A 93 8.93 15.00 14.44
N TYR A 94 8.77 14.11 13.46
CA TYR A 94 8.59 12.69 13.73
C TYR A 94 9.84 12.08 14.38
N LEU A 95 11.01 12.26 13.75
CA LEU A 95 12.28 11.73 14.25
C LEU A 95 12.59 12.24 15.66
N GLY A 96 12.41 13.55 15.92
CA GLY A 96 12.62 14.12 17.25
C GLY A 96 11.67 13.56 18.31
N ARG A 97 10.45 13.16 17.93
CA ARG A 97 9.49 12.54 18.86
C ARG A 97 9.78 11.07 19.13
N THR A 98 10.27 10.32 18.16
CA THR A 98 10.45 8.86 18.24
C THR A 98 11.88 8.43 18.56
N GLN A 99 12.87 9.33 18.51
CA GLN A 99 14.25 9.00 18.79
C GLN A 99 14.43 8.34 20.17
N GLY A 100 14.99 7.13 20.17
CA GLY A 100 15.26 6.35 21.38
C GLY A 100 14.01 5.80 22.09
N LYS A 101 12.83 5.88 21.47
CA LYS A 101 11.59 5.34 22.01
C LYS A 101 11.20 4.04 21.30
N PRO A 102 10.44 3.15 21.96
CA PRO A 102 9.83 2.00 21.30
C PRO A 102 8.94 2.44 20.13
N LEU A 103 8.82 1.58 19.11
CA LEU A 103 7.93 1.80 17.98
C LEU A 103 6.48 1.85 18.45
N GLU A 104 5.83 3.00 18.28
CA GLU A 104 4.42 3.13 18.61
C GLU A 104 3.54 2.44 17.56
N THR A 105 2.44 1.84 18.03
CA THR A 105 1.45 1.26 17.12
C THR A 105 0.62 2.38 16.51
N THR A 106 0.72 2.56 15.19
CA THR A 106 -0.11 3.54 14.47
C THR A 106 -1.60 3.20 14.59
N HIS A 107 -2.40 4.23 14.88
CA HIS A 107 -3.85 4.14 14.96
C HIS A 107 -4.49 3.84 13.59
N SER A 108 -5.69 3.24 13.59
CA SER A 108 -6.46 2.95 12.36
C SER A 108 -6.93 4.21 11.63
N VAL A 109 -7.05 5.33 12.33
CA VAL A 109 -7.35 6.65 11.77
C VAL A 109 -6.32 7.65 12.26
N ILE A 110 -5.70 8.39 11.34
CA ILE A 110 -4.66 9.38 11.65
C ILE A 110 -4.99 10.77 11.11
N SER A 111 -4.56 11.80 11.85
CA SER A 111 -4.71 13.23 11.53
C SER A 111 -3.53 14.00 12.11
N ALA A 112 -3.16 15.11 11.49
CA ALA A 112 -2.17 16.06 12.04
C ALA A 112 -2.73 17.49 12.18
N CYS A 113 -4.02 17.69 11.92
CA CYS A 113 -4.64 19.00 12.08
C CYS A 113 -4.91 19.30 13.57
N THR A 114 -4.49 20.48 14.04
CA THR A 114 -4.65 20.95 15.42
C THR A 114 -5.97 21.70 15.66
N GLY A 115 -6.82 21.86 14.65
CA GLY A 115 -8.20 22.37 14.81
C GLY A 115 -8.32 23.85 15.18
N THR A 116 -7.28 24.66 14.98
CA THR A 116 -7.29 26.09 15.36
C THR A 116 -8.17 26.95 14.46
N LEU A 117 -8.45 26.51 13.23
CA LEU A 117 -9.41 27.09 12.30
C LEU A 117 -10.46 26.04 11.88
N PRO A 118 -11.68 26.46 11.52
CA PRO A 118 -12.64 25.57 10.89
C PRO A 118 -12.06 25.06 9.57
N CYS A 119 -11.76 23.76 9.51
CA CYS A 119 -11.28 23.08 8.32
C CYS A 119 -12.12 21.82 8.09
N THR A 120 -12.38 21.50 6.83
CA THR A 120 -13.12 20.29 6.46
C THR A 120 -12.14 19.18 6.12
N PRO A 121 -12.12 18.06 6.88
CA PRO A 121 -11.20 16.96 6.59
C PRO A 121 -11.67 16.15 5.37
N LYS A 122 -10.71 15.78 4.53
CA LYS A 122 -10.84 14.80 3.46
C LYS A 122 -10.21 13.47 3.91
N ARG A 123 -10.98 12.39 3.80
CA ARG A 123 -10.54 11.03 4.12
C ARG A 123 -9.90 10.36 2.91
N ALA A 124 -8.79 9.67 3.13
CA ALA A 124 -8.20 8.73 2.19
C ALA A 124 -7.79 7.46 2.93
N THR A 125 -8.09 6.29 2.37
CA THR A 125 -7.66 5.00 2.93
C THR A 125 -6.45 4.49 2.16
N LEU A 126 -5.36 4.17 2.87
CA LEU A 126 -4.10 3.72 2.28
C LEU A 126 -3.69 2.37 2.87
N MET A 127 -3.04 1.55 2.04
CA MET A 127 -2.35 0.36 2.51
C MET A 127 -0.97 0.75 3.06
N CYS A 128 -0.77 0.60 4.36
CA CYS A 128 0.47 0.98 5.04
C CYS A 128 1.30 -0.26 5.38
N LEU A 129 2.60 -0.21 5.08
CA LEU A 129 3.57 -1.25 5.40
C LEU A 129 4.36 -0.86 6.65
N PHE A 130 4.26 -1.66 7.70
CA PHE A 130 5.03 -1.53 8.94
C PHE A 130 6.06 -2.66 9.05
N PHE A 131 6.86 -2.67 10.11
CA PHE A 131 7.84 -3.73 10.35
C PHE A 131 7.24 -5.13 10.48
N ASP A 132 6.13 -5.24 11.20
CA ASP A 132 5.55 -6.50 11.66
C ASP A 132 4.27 -6.87 10.91
N ARG A 133 3.66 -5.90 10.20
CA ARG A 133 2.36 -6.05 9.55
C ARG A 133 2.17 -5.07 8.40
N TYR A 134 1.13 -5.30 7.63
CA TYR A 134 0.52 -4.29 6.76
C TYR A 134 -0.92 -4.04 7.23
N ALA A 135 -1.43 -2.82 7.07
CA ALA A 135 -2.78 -2.47 7.46
C ALA A 135 -3.36 -1.34 6.60
N SER A 136 -4.69 -1.35 6.43
CA SER A 136 -5.42 -0.22 5.86
C SER A 136 -5.60 0.87 6.92
N ILE A 137 -5.07 2.07 6.66
CA ILE A 137 -5.16 3.22 7.56
C ILE A 137 -5.97 4.32 6.89
N ASP A 138 -6.89 4.89 7.64
CA ASP A 138 -7.64 6.08 7.23
C ASP A 138 -6.88 7.35 7.61
N VAL A 139 -6.62 8.19 6.61
CA VAL A 139 -5.88 9.43 6.78
C VAL A 139 -6.82 10.60 6.56
N LEU A 140 -6.90 11.47 7.57
CA LEU A 140 -7.66 12.70 7.53
C LEU A 140 -6.71 13.86 7.20
N SER A 141 -6.85 14.39 6.00
CA SER A 141 -6.08 15.54 5.50
C SER A 141 -6.99 16.76 5.37
N CYS A 142 -6.43 17.96 5.45
CA CYS A 142 -7.18 19.19 5.25
C CYS A 142 -6.27 20.28 4.67
N THR A 143 -6.79 21.50 4.55
CA THR A 143 -5.99 22.65 4.09
C THR A 143 -4.81 22.99 5.00
N CYS A 144 -4.86 22.59 6.29
CA CYS A 144 -3.79 22.82 7.25
C CYS A 144 -2.68 21.77 7.17
N SER A 145 -2.97 20.57 6.69
CA SER A 145 -2.01 19.47 6.60
C SER A 145 -2.40 18.55 5.45
N THR A 146 -1.54 18.53 4.43
CA THR A 146 -1.75 17.72 3.23
C THR A 146 -1.61 16.22 3.55
N LEU A 147 -2.18 15.36 2.70
CA LEU A 147 -2.13 13.91 2.87
C LEU A 147 -0.69 13.38 3.10
N PRO A 148 0.32 13.74 2.28
CA PRO A 148 1.72 13.37 2.52
C PRO A 148 2.29 13.86 3.86
N GLN A 149 1.90 15.06 4.30
CA GLN A 149 2.37 15.61 5.58
C GLN A 149 1.77 14.87 6.77
N VAL A 150 0.48 14.51 6.72
CA VAL A 150 -0.14 13.69 7.76
C VAL A 150 0.53 12.32 7.82
N LEU A 151 0.81 11.69 6.67
CA LEU A 151 1.54 10.43 6.63
C LEU A 151 2.91 10.54 7.33
N LEU A 152 3.73 11.52 6.96
CA LEU A 152 5.05 11.72 7.58
C LEU A 152 4.95 12.06 9.08
N HIS A 153 3.96 12.85 9.48
CA HIS A 153 3.72 13.17 10.87
C HIS A 153 3.48 11.92 11.73
N HIS A 154 2.98 10.84 11.13
CA HIS A 154 2.74 9.54 11.76
C HIS A 154 3.78 8.47 11.36
N GLY A 155 4.92 8.89 10.79
CA GLY A 155 6.03 7.98 10.47
C GLY A 155 5.80 7.10 9.24
N LEU A 156 4.98 7.54 8.29
CA LEU A 156 4.69 6.82 7.05
C LEU A 156 5.13 7.65 5.85
N PHE A 157 5.98 7.10 4.99
CA PHE A 157 6.42 7.74 3.75
C PHE A 157 5.51 7.35 2.57
N PRO A 158 4.91 8.31 1.84
CA PRO A 158 4.06 7.99 0.69
C PRO A 158 4.87 7.38 -0.45
N THR A 159 4.32 6.40 -1.17
CA THR A 159 5.03 5.79 -2.32
C THR A 159 4.82 6.55 -3.64
N ALA A 160 4.00 7.61 -3.64
CA ALA A 160 3.73 8.44 -4.80
C ALA A 160 3.39 9.89 -4.36
N PRO A 161 3.72 10.90 -5.18
CA PRO A 161 3.60 12.30 -4.74
C PRO A 161 2.17 12.85 -4.81
N SER A 162 1.40 12.46 -5.84
CA SER A 162 0.06 13.05 -6.07
C SER A 162 -1.10 12.19 -5.55
N GLN A 163 -0.99 10.86 -5.66
CA GLN A 163 -2.05 9.94 -5.26
C GLN A 163 -1.48 8.67 -4.65
N PRO A 164 -0.90 8.76 -3.43
CA PRO A 164 -0.41 7.58 -2.74
C PRO A 164 -1.57 6.64 -2.43
N ARG A 165 -1.44 5.40 -2.89
CA ARG A 165 -2.31 4.27 -2.50
C ARG A 165 -1.67 3.42 -1.41
N MET A 166 -0.36 3.58 -1.25
CA MET A 166 0.45 2.91 -0.26
C MET A 166 1.37 3.91 0.45
N ALA A 167 1.76 3.55 1.67
CA ALA A 167 2.81 4.24 2.40
C ALA A 167 3.65 3.22 3.18
N VAL A 168 4.91 3.54 3.43
CA VAL A 168 5.87 2.65 4.10
C VAL A 168 6.37 3.32 5.36
N SER A 169 6.43 2.58 6.47
CA SER A 169 6.98 3.10 7.73
C SER A 169 8.40 3.64 7.53
N VAL A 170 8.64 4.84 8.06
CA VAL A 170 9.95 5.49 8.07
C VAL A 170 10.97 4.64 8.82
N ASP A 171 10.54 3.99 9.91
CA ASP A 171 11.43 3.12 10.68
C ASP A 171 11.82 1.87 9.88
N LEU A 172 10.86 1.29 9.13
CA LEU A 172 11.14 0.16 8.22
C LEU A 172 12.17 0.57 7.16
N LEU A 173 11.99 1.74 6.54
CA LEU A 173 12.96 2.28 5.58
C LEU A 173 14.34 2.53 6.21
N SER A 174 14.38 3.05 7.45
CA SER A 174 15.62 3.26 8.21
C SER A 174 16.36 1.96 8.46
N PHE A 175 15.64 0.91 8.86
CA PHE A 175 16.21 -0.42 9.05
C PHE A 175 16.76 -1.02 7.75
N TYR A 176 15.99 -0.96 6.65
CA TYR A 176 16.47 -1.45 5.35
C TYR A 176 17.71 -0.71 4.87
N ARG A 177 17.76 0.61 5.09
CA ARG A 177 18.95 1.42 4.79
C ARG A 177 20.17 0.95 5.60
N ALA A 178 20.01 0.76 6.91
CA ALA A 178 21.10 0.29 7.78
C ALA A 178 21.58 -1.12 7.40
N LEU A 179 20.68 -2.01 7.00
CA LEU A 179 21.05 -3.34 6.49
C LEU A 179 21.86 -3.23 5.19
N PHE A 180 21.40 -2.39 4.26
CA PHE A 180 22.08 -2.22 2.98
C PHE A 180 23.50 -1.70 3.18
N GLU A 181 23.66 -0.62 3.94
CA GLU A 181 24.97 -0.03 4.25
C GLU A 181 25.95 -1.07 4.86
N ARG A 182 25.50 -1.84 5.86
CA ARG A 182 26.37 -2.82 6.55
C ARG A 182 26.64 -4.09 5.75
N SER A 183 25.70 -4.50 4.89
CA SER A 183 25.89 -5.70 4.05
C SER A 183 26.94 -5.48 2.96
N CYS A 184 27.04 -4.26 2.43
CA CYS A 184 28.09 -3.91 1.47
C CYS A 184 29.48 -3.89 2.11
N ASP A 185 29.60 -3.40 3.35
CA ASP A 185 30.87 -3.40 4.08
C ASP A 185 31.37 -4.83 4.36
N ALA A 186 30.47 -5.76 4.67
CA ALA A 186 30.84 -7.15 4.93
C ALA A 186 31.44 -7.86 3.69
N ILE A 187 31.01 -7.48 2.49
CA ILE A 187 31.50 -8.05 1.23
C ILE A 187 32.88 -7.48 0.86
N ASN A 188 33.13 -6.20 1.15
CA ASN A 188 34.38 -5.51 0.83
C ASN A 188 35.49 -5.72 1.87
N ALA A 189 35.19 -6.36 3.00
CA ALA A 189 36.15 -6.68 4.06
C ALA A 189 36.85 -8.05 3.89
N CYS A 190 36.64 -8.73 2.76
CA CYS A 190 37.26 -10.02 2.42
C CYS A 190 38.44 -9.88 1.46
#